data_AF-E8X2L7-F1
#
_entry.id   AF-E8X2L7-F1
#
_cell.length_a   1.000
_cell.length_b   1.000
_cell.length_c   1.000
_cell.angle_alpha   90.00
_cell.angle_beta   90.00
_cell.angle_gamma   90.00
#
_symmetry.space_group_name_H-M   'P 1'
#
loop_
_entity.id
_entity.type
_entity.pdbx_description
1 polymer ?
#
loop_
_entity_poly.entity_id
_entity_poly.type
_entity_poly.pdbx_seq_one_letter_code
_entity_poly.pdbx_strand_id
1 'polypeptide(L)'
;MRDEIEKIPRGFEIALFGTAMLWALASSAIASRSAHGIVVRFKLDTIESLLSAVFLVFLVVVGFSLLDWIATRGRSDADALPLPRRAGWGMEWGVGAAVGWGLCLVAVLPVLLIGNLHGRLMLSGATLWSAALSALTLLAMTLAAELIARGYGFQRLIVAVGPSWASVITSFGFAAALVWGNPPRHLLVALIDGTVFGLVLAVAYLRTHALWVGWGIHFAYRVMMAVVVGLPIAGRNDFGSIMDTYTTGPGLLTGSGFGLDGALLTALVMAGGMVVVYRVTKEYAWKYTLPEIVAAGYEVTVAPPAAHTAMEKAAAPAPLVQILATTPQTRSVVSPVEPPRPEAEHDFRQH
;
A
#
# COMPACT_ATOMS: atom_id res chain seq x y z
N MET A 1 -23.56 -27.94 -16.10
CA MET A 1 -22.13 -28.04 -16.44
C MET A 1 -21.50 -26.70 -16.14
N ARG A 2 -21.12 -26.48 -14.88
CA ARG A 2 -20.29 -25.35 -14.48
C ARG A 2 -18.86 -25.86 -14.65
N ASP A 3 -18.10 -25.22 -15.53
CA ASP A 3 -16.73 -25.59 -15.88
C ASP A 3 -15.93 -25.98 -14.63
N GLU A 4 -15.48 -27.23 -14.58
CA GLU A 4 -14.35 -27.60 -13.74
C GLU A 4 -13.16 -26.80 -14.27
N ILE A 5 -12.86 -25.67 -13.62
CA ILE A 5 -11.66 -24.89 -13.89
C ILE A 5 -10.48 -25.82 -13.63
N GLU A 6 -9.85 -26.30 -14.69
CA GLU A 6 -8.63 -27.09 -14.61
C GLU A 6 -7.58 -26.22 -13.91
N LYS A 7 -7.32 -26.53 -12.63
CA LYS A 7 -6.39 -25.76 -11.82
C LYS A 7 -5.00 -25.87 -12.45
N ILE A 8 -4.37 -24.71 -12.65
CA ILE A 8 -3.00 -24.64 -13.16
C ILE A 8 -2.10 -25.54 -12.28
N PRO A 9 -1.34 -26.49 -12.88
CA PRO A 9 -0.47 -27.37 -12.11
C PRO A 9 0.61 -26.58 -11.35
N ARG A 10 0.96 -27.04 -10.15
CA ARG A 10 1.98 -26.41 -9.28
C ARG A 10 3.31 -26.13 -10.01
N GLY A 11 3.76 -27.05 -10.86
CA GLY A 11 4.99 -26.86 -11.64
C GLY A 11 4.90 -25.70 -12.63
N PHE A 12 3.72 -25.46 -13.20
CA PHE A 12 3.49 -24.34 -14.11
C PHE A 12 3.45 -23.01 -13.36
N GLU A 13 2.88 -22.95 -12.15
CA GLU A 13 2.91 -21.76 -11.30
C GLU A 13 4.36 -21.33 -10.95
N ILE A 14 5.22 -22.31 -10.65
CA ILE A 14 6.66 -22.05 -10.41
C ILE A 14 7.34 -21.53 -11.68
N ALA A 15 7.02 -22.10 -12.85
CA ALA A 15 7.56 -21.65 -14.12
C ALA A 15 7.11 -20.21 -14.47
N LEU A 16 5.84 -19.87 -14.20
CA LEU A 16 5.31 -18.51 -14.37
C LEU A 16 6.00 -17.53 -13.42
N PHE A 17 6.22 -17.90 -12.15
CA PHE A 17 7.01 -17.09 -11.22
C PHE A 17 8.43 -16.86 -11.74
N GLY A 18 9.15 -17.92 -12.13
CA GLY A 18 10.49 -17.79 -12.69
C GLY A 18 10.54 -16.92 -13.94
N THR A 19 9.57 -17.08 -14.84
CA THR A 19 9.45 -16.25 -16.05
C THR A 19 9.18 -14.79 -15.72
N ALA A 20 8.32 -14.50 -14.74
CA ALA A 20 8.07 -13.14 -14.27
C ALA A 20 9.34 -12.50 -13.69
N MET A 21 10.16 -13.25 -12.94
CA MET A 21 11.42 -12.75 -12.40
C MET A 21 12.45 -12.50 -13.50
N LEU A 22 12.58 -13.40 -14.48
CA LEU A 22 13.44 -13.19 -15.65
C LEU A 22 13.00 -11.95 -16.45
N TRP A 23 11.69 -11.77 -16.64
CA TRP A 23 11.15 -10.57 -17.28
C TRP A 23 11.47 -9.31 -16.49
N ALA A 24 11.36 -9.32 -15.16
CA ALA A 24 11.69 -8.18 -14.31
C ALA A 24 13.17 -7.79 -14.43
N LEU A 25 14.08 -8.78 -14.43
CA LEU A 25 15.52 -8.55 -14.62
C LEU A 25 15.83 -7.97 -16.01
N ALA A 26 15.25 -8.55 -17.06
CA ALA A 26 15.39 -8.06 -18.42
C ALA A 26 14.83 -6.62 -18.55
N SER A 27 13.66 -6.36 -17.96
CA SER A 27 13.02 -5.04 -17.94
C SER A 27 13.90 -4.02 -17.24
N SER A 28 14.56 -4.37 -16.13
CA SER A 28 15.49 -3.46 -15.43
C SER A 28 16.68 -3.08 -16.30
N ALA A 29 17.24 -4.04 -17.07
CA ALA A 29 18.36 -3.78 -17.97
C ALA A 29 17.94 -2.97 -19.21
N ILE A 30 16.76 -3.24 -19.76
CA ILE A 30 16.22 -2.50 -20.90
C ILE A 30 15.87 -1.06 -20.47
N ALA A 31 15.17 -0.89 -19.35
CA ALA A 31 14.75 0.42 -18.86
C ALA A 31 15.94 1.36 -18.60
N SER A 32 17.01 0.87 -17.98
CA SER A 32 18.21 1.67 -17.73
C SER A 32 18.93 2.05 -19.02
N ARG A 33 19.14 1.11 -19.94
CA ARG A 33 19.79 1.37 -21.24
C ARG A 33 18.97 2.31 -22.12
N SER A 34 17.66 2.13 -22.17
CA SER A 34 16.75 2.99 -22.93
C SER A 34 16.71 4.41 -22.36
N ALA A 35 16.66 4.56 -21.04
CA ALA A 35 16.72 5.87 -20.40
C ALA A 35 18.05 6.58 -20.69
N HIS A 36 19.17 5.88 -20.53
CA HIS A 36 20.50 6.40 -20.83
C HIS A 36 20.63 6.85 -22.29
N GLY A 37 20.15 6.06 -23.25
CA GLY A 37 20.19 6.42 -24.67
C GLY A 37 19.42 7.70 -25.01
N ILE A 38 18.24 7.89 -24.41
CA ILE A 38 17.43 9.11 -24.59
C ILE A 38 18.14 10.31 -23.94
N VAL A 39 18.63 10.14 -22.72
CA VAL A 39 19.32 11.19 -21.96
C VAL A 39 20.56 11.69 -22.69
N VAL A 40 21.42 10.79 -23.17
CA VAL A 40 22.62 11.15 -23.93
C VAL A 40 22.25 11.86 -25.24
N ARG A 41 21.17 11.44 -25.91
CA ARG A 41 20.72 12.05 -27.17
C ARG A 41 20.20 13.47 -27.00
N PHE A 42 19.47 13.74 -25.91
CA PHE A 42 18.78 15.00 -25.68
C PHE A 42 19.41 15.89 -24.60
N LYS A 43 20.52 15.45 -23.97
CA LYS A 43 21.24 16.15 -22.88
C LYS A 43 20.35 16.41 -21.66
N LEU A 44 19.65 15.37 -21.20
CA LEU A 44 18.67 15.44 -20.11
C LEU A 44 19.16 14.70 -18.85
N ASP A 45 20.41 14.90 -18.45
CA ASP A 45 21.10 14.09 -17.42
C ASP A 45 20.34 14.02 -16.09
N THR A 46 19.67 15.11 -15.70
CA THR A 46 18.96 15.19 -14.42
C THR A 46 17.78 14.22 -14.31
N ILE A 47 17.14 13.82 -15.42
CA ILE A 47 15.92 13.00 -15.38
C ILE A 47 16.18 11.51 -15.67
N GLU A 48 17.44 11.08 -15.82
CA GLU A 48 17.79 9.70 -16.19
C GLU A 48 17.17 8.67 -15.24
N SER A 49 17.35 8.86 -13.93
CA SER A 49 16.81 7.96 -12.91
C SER A 49 15.28 7.92 -12.92
N LEU A 50 14.61 9.06 -13.14
CA LEU A 50 13.15 9.11 -13.28
C LEU A 50 12.69 8.34 -14.52
N LEU A 51 13.33 8.59 -15.67
CA LEU A 51 12.97 7.96 -16.93
C LEU A 51 13.16 6.43 -16.87
N SER A 52 14.29 5.99 -16.29
CA SER A 52 14.55 4.57 -16.05
C SER A 52 13.49 3.94 -15.15
N ALA A 53 13.10 4.61 -14.07
CA ALA A 53 12.06 4.11 -13.17
C ALA A 53 10.68 4.02 -13.85
N VAL A 54 10.30 5.03 -14.64
CA VAL A 54 9.03 5.04 -15.39
C VAL A 54 9.01 3.94 -16.45
N PHE A 55 10.10 3.76 -17.20
CA PHE A 55 10.22 2.68 -18.17
C PHE A 55 10.16 1.31 -17.50
N LEU A 56 10.76 1.16 -16.33
CA LEU A 56 10.70 -0.09 -15.58
C LEU A 56 9.26 -0.41 -15.15
N VAL A 57 8.54 0.56 -14.58
CA VAL A 57 7.10 0.40 -14.24
C VAL A 57 6.32 -0.01 -15.49
N PHE A 58 6.49 0.68 -16.60
CA PHE A 58 5.80 0.39 -17.86
C PHE A 58 6.07 -1.04 -18.34
N LEU A 59 7.34 -1.46 -18.42
CA LEU A 59 7.72 -2.79 -18.89
C LEU A 59 7.25 -3.90 -17.96
N VAL A 60 7.30 -3.70 -16.64
CA VAL A 60 6.79 -4.66 -15.66
C VAL A 60 5.28 -4.80 -15.78
N VAL A 61 4.55 -3.69 -15.86
CA VAL A 61 3.08 -3.70 -16.03
C VAL A 61 2.70 -4.43 -17.31
N VAL A 62 3.28 -4.07 -18.45
CA VAL A 62 2.99 -4.69 -19.75
C VAL A 62 3.33 -6.18 -19.73
N GLY A 63 4.52 -6.55 -19.24
CA GLY A 63 4.93 -7.94 -19.23
C GLY A 63 4.11 -8.81 -18.28
N PHE A 64 3.76 -8.31 -17.10
CA PHE A 64 2.93 -9.06 -16.15
C PHE A 64 1.49 -9.22 -16.65
N SER A 65 0.91 -8.18 -17.24
CA SER A 65 -0.39 -8.29 -17.91
C SER A 65 -0.35 -9.27 -19.08
N LEU A 66 0.74 -9.30 -19.86
CA LEU A 66 0.90 -10.26 -20.96
C LEU A 66 1.05 -11.69 -20.45
N LEU A 67 1.87 -11.91 -19.41
CA LEU A 67 2.06 -13.23 -18.80
C LEU A 67 0.74 -13.76 -18.22
N ASP A 68 -0.03 -12.91 -17.54
CA ASP A 68 -1.35 -13.27 -17.03
C ASP A 68 -2.32 -13.61 -18.16
N TRP A 69 -2.37 -12.78 -19.21
CA TRP A 69 -3.22 -13.02 -20.39
C TRP A 69 -2.88 -14.35 -21.09
N ILE A 70 -1.58 -14.69 -21.22
CA ILE A 70 -1.14 -15.98 -21.78
C ILE A 70 -1.55 -17.13 -20.85
N ALA A 71 -1.29 -17.01 -19.54
CA ALA A 71 -1.57 -18.07 -18.57
C ALA A 71 -3.07 -18.37 -18.45
N THR A 72 -3.91 -17.34 -18.51
CA THR A 72 -5.38 -17.44 -18.41
C THR A 72 -6.07 -17.64 -19.76
N ARG A 73 -5.30 -17.74 -20.86
CA ARG A 73 -5.80 -17.86 -22.24
C ARG A 73 -6.82 -16.77 -22.62
N GLY A 74 -6.54 -15.54 -22.23
CA GLY A 74 -7.38 -14.38 -22.55
C GLY A 74 -8.53 -14.11 -21.59
N ARG A 75 -8.70 -14.92 -20.55
CA ARG A 75 -9.59 -14.63 -19.42
C ARG A 75 -8.82 -13.80 -18.40
N SER A 76 -8.43 -12.59 -18.81
CA SER A 76 -7.72 -11.69 -17.91
C SER A 76 -8.63 -11.34 -16.74
N ASP A 77 -8.31 -11.90 -15.58
CA ASP A 77 -8.89 -11.45 -14.32
C ASP A 77 -8.19 -10.14 -13.97
N ALA A 78 -8.93 -9.17 -13.42
CA ALA A 78 -8.40 -7.87 -13.00
C ALA A 78 -7.29 -7.95 -11.91
N ASP A 79 -6.85 -9.17 -11.56
CA ASP A 79 -5.94 -9.51 -10.49
C ASP A 79 -4.46 -9.51 -10.91
N ALA A 80 -4.16 -9.47 -12.22
CA ALA A 80 -2.79 -9.45 -12.75
C ALA A 80 -1.92 -8.31 -12.19
N LEU A 81 -2.56 -7.16 -11.95
CA LEU A 81 -1.96 -6.00 -11.31
C LEU A 81 -2.66 -5.78 -9.97
N PRO A 82 -1.97 -5.96 -8.82
CA PRO A 82 -2.59 -5.81 -7.52
C PRO A 82 -2.75 -4.33 -7.10
N LEU A 83 -3.25 -3.50 -8.00
CA LEU A 83 -3.64 -2.11 -7.79
C LEU A 83 -5.12 -1.94 -8.16
N PRO A 84 -6.04 -2.63 -7.46
CA PRO A 84 -7.46 -2.54 -7.76
C PRO A 84 -7.92 -1.09 -7.59
N ARG A 85 -8.63 -0.56 -8.60
CA ARG A 85 -9.29 0.74 -8.53
C ARG A 85 -10.53 0.62 -7.65
N ARG A 86 -10.35 0.74 -6.34
CA ARG A 86 -11.43 0.65 -5.34
C ARG A 86 -11.57 1.93 -4.53
N ALA A 87 -12.79 2.20 -4.05
CA ALA A 87 -13.05 3.36 -3.20
C ALA A 87 -12.14 3.34 -1.96
N GLY A 88 -11.43 4.44 -1.72
CA GLY A 88 -10.49 4.58 -0.60
C GLY A 88 -9.03 4.20 -0.91
N TRP A 89 -8.67 3.87 -2.16
CA TRP A 89 -7.29 3.54 -2.54
C TRP A 89 -6.26 4.61 -2.12
N GLY A 90 -6.62 5.89 -2.23
CA GLY A 90 -5.76 7.00 -1.80
C GLY A 90 -5.57 7.06 -0.28
N MET A 91 -6.59 6.67 0.49
CA MET A 91 -6.49 6.59 1.95
C MET A 91 -5.64 5.39 2.38
N GLU A 92 -5.76 4.25 1.71
CA GLU A 92 -4.87 3.10 1.92
C GLU A 92 -3.41 3.48 1.69
N TRP A 93 -3.13 4.16 0.58
CA TRP A 93 -1.78 4.66 0.29
C TRP A 93 -1.31 5.68 1.33
N GLY A 94 -2.18 6.63 1.72
CA GLY A 94 -1.87 7.64 2.74
C GLY A 94 -1.58 7.05 4.13
N VAL A 95 -2.35 6.05 4.54
CA VAL A 95 -2.11 5.29 5.78
C VAL A 95 -0.76 4.56 5.71
N GLY A 96 -0.47 3.91 4.59
CA GLY A 96 0.84 3.31 4.35
C GLY A 96 1.97 4.33 4.43
N ALA A 97 1.80 5.48 3.77
CA ALA A 97 2.77 6.56 3.78
C ALA A 97 3.03 7.10 5.19
N ALA A 98 1.99 7.30 6.00
CA ALA A 98 2.13 7.71 7.40
C ALA A 98 2.95 6.70 8.22
N VAL A 99 2.70 5.39 8.03
CA VAL A 99 3.47 4.34 8.70
C VAL A 99 4.94 4.35 8.23
N GLY A 100 5.20 4.39 6.92
CA GLY A 100 6.56 4.43 6.37
C GLY A 100 7.36 5.64 6.84
N TRP A 101 6.72 6.80 6.88
CA TRP A 101 7.31 8.04 7.40
C TRP A 101 7.65 7.91 8.89
N GLY A 102 6.72 7.38 9.69
CA GLY A 102 6.92 7.11 11.11
C GLY A 102 8.04 6.10 11.39
N LEU A 103 8.14 5.01 10.61
CA LEU A 103 9.21 4.02 10.74
C LEU A 103 10.58 4.65 10.48
N CYS A 104 10.70 5.47 9.44
CA CYS A 104 11.95 6.17 9.16
C CYS A 104 12.31 7.14 10.29
N LEU A 105 11.33 7.92 10.78
CA LEU A 105 11.54 8.85 11.88
C LEU A 105 12.01 8.15 13.15
N VAL A 106 11.40 7.02 13.52
CA VAL A 106 11.82 6.21 14.68
C VAL A 106 13.22 5.64 14.50
N ALA A 107 13.62 5.28 13.27
CA ALA A 107 14.98 4.78 13.00
C ALA A 107 16.04 5.91 13.04
N VAL A 108 15.71 7.10 12.52
CA VAL A 108 16.63 8.26 12.48
C VAL A 108 16.79 8.91 13.85
N LEU A 109 15.72 9.00 14.63
CA LEU A 109 15.67 9.80 15.85
C LEU A 109 16.78 9.44 16.85
N PRO A 110 17.08 8.17 17.15
CA PRO A 110 18.18 7.84 18.08
C PRO A 110 19.55 8.25 17.56
N VAL A 111 19.79 8.13 16.24
CA VAL A 111 21.05 8.58 15.63
C VAL A 111 21.22 10.09 15.76
N LEU A 112 20.12 10.83 15.59
CA LEU A 112 20.08 12.27 15.79
C LEU A 112 20.30 12.66 17.27
N LEU A 113 19.59 12.02 18.20
CA LEU A 113 19.66 12.35 19.64
C LEU A 113 21.01 12.03 20.27
N ILE A 114 21.71 11.01 19.77
CA ILE A 114 23.08 10.66 20.20
C ILE A 114 24.11 11.67 19.64
N GLY A 115 23.72 12.52 18.69
CA GLY A 115 24.63 13.48 18.04
C GLY A 115 25.47 12.86 16.92
N ASN A 116 25.05 11.70 16.40
CA ASN A 116 25.76 11.00 15.34
C ASN A 116 25.29 11.39 13.93
N LEU A 117 24.22 12.19 13.81
CA LEU A 117 23.72 12.73 12.56
C LEU A 117 24.01 14.24 12.49
N HIS A 118 24.80 14.64 11.50
CA HIS A 118 25.14 16.02 11.25
C HIS A 118 24.52 16.45 9.92
N GLY A 119 24.03 17.69 9.87
CA GLY A 119 23.29 18.15 8.70
C GLY A 119 23.23 19.66 8.57
N ARG A 120 23.18 20.14 7.33
CA ARG A 120 22.86 21.52 6.99
C ARG A 120 21.67 21.60 6.05
N LEU A 121 20.73 22.46 6.38
CA LEU A 121 19.55 22.67 5.55
C LEU A 121 19.92 23.44 4.29
N MET A 122 19.55 22.91 3.13
CA MET A 122 19.83 23.50 1.82
C MET A 122 18.53 23.89 1.13
N LEU A 123 18.02 25.08 1.43
CA LEU A 123 16.83 25.64 0.79
C LEU A 123 17.24 26.59 -0.34
N SER A 124 17.23 26.08 -1.56
CA SER A 124 17.43 26.84 -2.79
C SER A 124 16.46 26.33 -3.86
N GLY A 125 16.18 27.12 -4.89
CA GLY A 125 15.31 26.67 -6.00
C GLY A 125 15.83 25.39 -6.66
N ALA A 126 17.15 25.28 -6.83
CA ALA A 126 17.80 24.11 -7.42
C ALA A 126 17.69 22.86 -6.52
N THR A 127 17.88 23.01 -5.21
CA THR A 127 17.78 21.88 -4.27
C THR A 127 16.33 21.40 -4.14
N LEU A 128 15.37 22.31 -4.05
CA LEU A 128 13.94 21.97 -4.04
C LEU A 128 13.52 21.26 -5.34
N TRP A 129 14.01 21.71 -6.48
CA TRP A 129 13.77 21.03 -7.76
C TRP A 129 14.36 19.62 -7.77
N SER A 130 15.62 19.46 -7.35
CA SER A 130 16.28 18.15 -7.29
C SER A 130 15.59 17.18 -6.30
N ALA A 131 15.10 17.71 -5.18
CA ALA A 131 14.35 16.96 -4.17
C ALA A 131 12.98 16.51 -4.71
N ALA A 132 12.27 17.41 -5.41
CA ALA A 132 11.00 17.08 -6.07
C ALA A 132 11.19 16.00 -7.14
N LEU A 133 12.23 16.14 -7.98
CA LEU A 133 12.55 15.16 -9.00
C LEU A 133 12.89 13.80 -8.38
N SER A 134 13.66 13.78 -7.30
CA SER A 134 14.02 12.56 -6.58
C SER A 134 12.82 11.90 -5.91
N ALA A 135 11.88 12.69 -5.37
CA ALA A 135 10.62 12.17 -4.87
C ALA A 135 9.80 11.50 -5.98
N LEU A 136 9.72 12.09 -7.17
CA LEU A 136 9.06 11.47 -8.33
C LEU A 136 9.77 10.19 -8.78
N THR A 137 11.11 10.20 -8.81
CA THR A 137 11.91 9.01 -9.10
C THR A 137 11.61 7.90 -8.10
N LEU A 138 11.61 8.20 -6.80
CA LEU A 138 11.32 7.22 -5.74
C LEU A 138 9.88 6.72 -5.81
N LEU A 139 8.91 7.55 -6.21
CA LEU A 139 7.53 7.14 -6.42
C LEU A 139 7.44 6.01 -7.44
N ALA A 140 8.08 6.19 -8.60
CA ALA A 140 8.12 5.18 -9.66
C ALA A 140 9.01 3.97 -9.30
N MET A 141 10.19 4.19 -8.71
CA MET A 141 11.11 3.11 -8.33
C MET A 141 10.50 2.18 -7.29
N THR A 142 9.87 2.73 -6.26
CA THR A 142 9.22 1.92 -5.21
C THR A 142 8.00 1.20 -5.74
N LEU A 143 7.23 1.81 -6.66
CA LEU A 143 6.14 1.14 -7.35
C LEU A 143 6.63 -0.07 -8.15
N ALA A 144 7.70 0.11 -8.95
CA ALA A 144 8.31 -0.99 -9.70
C ALA A 144 8.80 -2.10 -8.77
N ALA A 145 9.47 -1.75 -7.67
CA ALA A 145 9.97 -2.72 -6.70
C ALA A 145 8.82 -3.52 -6.06
N GLU A 146 7.72 -2.86 -5.68
CA GLU A 146 6.55 -3.53 -5.12
C GLU A 146 5.83 -4.40 -6.14
N LEU A 147 5.70 -3.95 -7.39
CA LEU A 147 5.17 -4.77 -8.48
C LEU A 147 6.03 -6.02 -8.70
N ILE A 148 7.35 -5.90 -8.75
CA ILE A 148 8.25 -7.04 -8.96
C ILE A 148 8.16 -8.02 -7.76
N ALA A 149 8.20 -7.51 -6.53
CA ALA A 149 8.28 -8.35 -5.35
C ALA A 149 6.94 -8.92 -4.86
N ARG A 150 5.82 -8.21 -5.09
CA ARG A 150 4.47 -8.57 -4.62
C ARG A 150 3.39 -8.54 -5.71
N GLY A 151 3.75 -8.35 -6.98
CA GLY A 151 2.84 -8.41 -8.11
C GLY A 151 2.56 -9.83 -8.60
N TYR A 152 2.39 -9.98 -9.91
CA TYR A 152 2.02 -11.23 -10.57
C TYR A 152 2.86 -12.43 -10.11
N GLY A 153 4.19 -12.32 -10.14
CA GLY A 153 5.07 -13.43 -9.75
C GLY A 153 4.82 -13.91 -8.31
N PHE A 154 4.58 -12.98 -7.39
CA PHE A 154 4.29 -13.32 -5.99
C PHE A 154 2.97 -14.08 -5.85
N GLN A 155 1.93 -13.68 -6.57
CA GLN A 155 0.65 -14.39 -6.58
C GLN A 155 0.80 -15.84 -7.05
N ARG A 156 1.56 -16.06 -8.14
CA ARG A 156 1.86 -17.40 -8.66
C ARG A 156 2.65 -18.22 -7.64
N LEU A 157 3.61 -17.59 -6.96
CA LEU A 157 4.37 -18.24 -5.90
C LEU A 157 3.50 -18.59 -4.67
N ILE A 158 2.54 -17.74 -4.28
CA ILE A 158 1.58 -18.05 -3.20
C ILE A 158 0.79 -19.32 -3.54
N VAL A 159 0.30 -19.47 -4.77
CA VAL A 159 -0.42 -20.68 -5.20
C VAL A 159 0.52 -21.89 -5.16
N ALA A 160 1.79 -21.73 -5.53
CA ALA A 160 2.74 -22.82 -5.62
C ALA A 160 3.28 -23.34 -4.27
N VAL A 161 3.56 -22.46 -3.30
CA VAL A 161 4.24 -22.84 -2.03
C VAL A 161 3.54 -22.35 -0.78
N GLY A 162 2.42 -21.64 -0.92
CA GLY A 162 1.68 -21.02 0.17
C GLY A 162 2.18 -19.62 0.53
N PRO A 163 1.35 -18.81 1.21
CA PRO A 163 1.64 -17.40 1.47
C PRO A 163 2.88 -17.19 2.34
N SER A 164 3.08 -18.01 3.37
CA SER A 164 4.22 -17.87 4.28
C SER A 164 5.57 -18.05 3.59
N TRP A 165 5.74 -19.13 2.83
CA TRP A 165 6.98 -19.40 2.10
C TRP A 165 7.19 -18.41 0.96
N ALA A 166 6.12 -18.06 0.24
CA ALA A 166 6.21 -17.03 -0.79
C ALA A 166 6.74 -15.71 -0.19
N SER A 167 6.20 -15.27 0.95
CA SER A 167 6.63 -14.04 1.62
C SER A 167 8.09 -14.08 2.02
N VAL A 168 8.58 -15.19 2.57
CA VAL A 168 10.00 -15.33 2.96
C VAL A 168 10.90 -15.28 1.73
N ILE A 169 10.57 -16.03 0.67
CA ILE A 169 11.38 -16.11 -0.55
C ILE A 169 11.48 -14.74 -1.24
N THR A 170 10.35 -14.05 -1.46
CA THR A 170 10.38 -12.75 -2.15
C THR A 170 10.98 -11.64 -1.31
N SER A 171 10.82 -11.69 0.02
CA SER A 171 11.43 -10.70 0.92
C SER A 171 12.95 -10.87 1.00
N PHE A 172 13.44 -12.11 1.05
CA PHE A 172 14.88 -12.37 0.97
C PHE A 172 15.44 -11.98 -0.40
N GLY A 173 14.74 -12.31 -1.50
CA GLY A 173 15.13 -11.91 -2.85
C GLY A 173 15.20 -10.38 -3.01
N PHE A 174 14.25 -9.65 -2.43
CA PHE A 174 14.26 -8.19 -2.35
C PHE A 174 15.49 -7.66 -1.59
N ALA A 175 15.81 -8.24 -0.42
CA ALA A 175 16.99 -7.86 0.35
C ALA A 175 18.30 -8.16 -0.39
N ALA A 176 18.37 -9.31 -1.05
CA ALA A 176 19.53 -9.71 -1.87
C ALA A 176 19.73 -8.75 -3.04
N ALA A 177 18.65 -8.36 -3.73
CA ALA A 177 18.72 -7.38 -4.81
C ALA A 177 19.21 -6.00 -4.33
N LEU A 178 18.82 -5.60 -3.11
CA LEU A 178 19.23 -4.33 -2.51
C LEU A 178 20.75 -4.27 -2.25
N VAL A 179 21.36 -5.37 -1.79
CA VAL A 179 22.80 -5.41 -1.44
C VAL A 179 23.70 -5.77 -2.62
N TRP A 180 23.16 -6.34 -3.70
CA TRP A 180 23.95 -6.93 -4.79
C TRP A 180 24.93 -5.96 -5.46
N GLY A 181 24.48 -4.74 -5.74
CA GLY A 181 25.31 -3.73 -6.42
C GLY A 181 26.24 -2.94 -5.50
N ASN A 182 25.94 -2.91 -4.21
CA ASN A 182 26.67 -2.13 -3.21
C ASN A 182 26.71 -2.88 -1.87
N PRO A 183 27.57 -3.91 -1.73
CA PRO A 183 27.60 -4.74 -0.54
C PRO A 183 28.04 -3.92 0.69
N PRO A 184 27.23 -3.85 1.76
CA PRO A 184 27.58 -3.08 2.94
C PRO A 184 28.63 -3.78 3.80
N ARG A 185 29.33 -2.99 4.62
CA ARG A 185 30.27 -3.50 5.64
C ARG A 185 29.62 -4.52 6.57
N HIS A 186 28.37 -4.31 6.94
CA HIS A 186 27.58 -5.20 7.79
C HIS A 186 26.52 -5.95 6.96
N LEU A 187 26.97 -6.78 6.01
CA LEU A 187 26.12 -7.50 5.05
C LEU A 187 24.97 -8.28 5.71
N LEU A 188 25.25 -9.03 6.77
CA LEU A 188 24.21 -9.81 7.46
C LEU A 188 23.12 -8.92 8.06
N VAL A 189 23.49 -7.77 8.61
CA VAL A 189 22.54 -6.82 9.19
C VAL A 189 21.64 -6.25 8.09
N ALA A 190 22.22 -5.85 6.96
CA ALA A 190 21.45 -5.32 5.83
C ALA A 190 20.53 -6.37 5.19
N LEU A 191 20.97 -7.63 5.12
CA LEU A 191 20.12 -8.73 4.65
C LEU A 191 18.96 -9.00 5.62
N ILE A 192 19.21 -8.96 6.93
CA ILE A 192 18.16 -9.11 7.94
C ILE A 192 17.17 -7.95 7.85
N ASP A 193 17.65 -6.71 7.87
CA ASP A 193 16.81 -5.51 7.78
C ASP A 193 15.94 -5.53 6.51
N GLY A 194 16.57 -5.71 5.34
CA GLY A 194 15.86 -5.78 4.07
C GLY A 194 14.85 -6.92 4.00
N THR A 195 15.15 -8.08 4.60
CA THR A 195 14.22 -9.22 4.64
C THR A 195 13.04 -8.91 5.56
N VAL A 196 13.28 -8.35 6.74
CA VAL A 196 12.22 -7.97 7.68
C VAL A 196 11.33 -6.88 7.07
N PHE A 197 11.93 -5.86 6.46
CA PHE A 197 11.18 -4.84 5.73
C PHE A 197 10.35 -5.45 4.59
N GLY A 198 10.94 -6.36 3.83
CA GLY A 198 10.22 -7.10 2.79
C GLY A 198 9.03 -7.90 3.33
N LEU A 199 9.16 -8.49 4.53
CA LEU A 199 8.09 -9.22 5.18
C LEU A 199 6.98 -8.27 5.65
N VAL A 200 7.32 -7.09 6.19
CA VAL A 200 6.33 -6.06 6.57
C VAL A 200 5.47 -5.69 5.37
N LEU A 201 6.09 -5.49 4.21
CA LEU A 201 5.40 -5.17 2.96
C LEU A 201 4.57 -6.35 2.43
N ALA A 202 5.08 -7.58 2.55
CA ALA A 202 4.34 -8.78 2.19
C ALA A 202 3.09 -8.97 3.08
N VAL A 203 3.19 -8.68 4.38
CA VAL A 203 2.03 -8.72 5.29
C VAL A 203 1.03 -7.62 4.95
N ALA A 204 1.49 -6.40 4.62
CA ALA A 204 0.60 -5.35 4.14
C ALA A 204 -0.21 -5.85 2.93
N TYR A 205 0.45 -6.44 1.94
CA TYR A 205 -0.21 -7.02 0.76
C TYR A 205 -1.20 -8.14 1.12
N LEU A 206 -0.77 -9.14 1.89
CA LEU A 206 -1.61 -10.31 2.20
C LEU A 206 -2.89 -9.95 2.97
N ARG A 207 -2.87 -8.82 3.67
CA ARG A 207 -4.03 -8.33 4.43
C ARG A 207 -4.94 -7.40 3.66
N THR A 208 -4.42 -6.66 2.70
CA THR A 208 -5.23 -5.70 1.92
C THR A 208 -5.63 -6.24 0.56
N HIS A 209 -4.97 -7.31 0.09
CA HIS A 209 -5.02 -7.82 -1.28
C HIS A 209 -4.75 -6.72 -2.33
N ALA A 210 -3.96 -5.71 -1.96
CA ALA A 210 -3.62 -4.57 -2.80
C ALA A 210 -2.27 -3.96 -2.40
N LEU A 211 -1.55 -3.40 -3.36
CA LEU A 211 -0.26 -2.77 -3.13
C LEU A 211 -0.36 -1.38 -2.50
N TRP A 212 -1.53 -0.75 -2.41
CA TRP A 212 -1.65 0.65 -1.98
C TRP A 212 -0.95 0.95 -0.65
N VAL A 213 -1.22 0.16 0.40
CA VAL A 213 -0.59 0.33 1.72
C VAL A 213 0.91 0.04 1.65
N GLY A 214 1.32 -1.10 1.06
CA GLY A 214 2.74 -1.49 0.96
C GLY A 214 3.56 -0.47 0.16
N TRP A 215 3.04 0.00 -0.97
CA TRP A 215 3.66 1.04 -1.78
C TRP A 215 3.76 2.36 -1.02
N GLY A 216 2.72 2.77 -0.30
CA GLY A 216 2.77 3.94 0.57
C GLY A 216 3.89 3.85 1.62
N ILE A 217 3.99 2.72 2.33
CA ILE A 217 5.05 2.47 3.32
C ILE A 217 6.43 2.57 2.66
N HIS A 218 6.62 1.85 1.55
CA HIS A 218 7.90 1.79 0.86
C HIS A 218 8.31 3.18 0.34
N PHE A 219 7.41 3.87 -0.35
CA PHE A 219 7.65 5.21 -0.85
C PHE A 219 8.02 6.20 0.26
N ALA A 220 7.19 6.31 1.29
CA ALA A 220 7.39 7.32 2.33
C ALA A 220 8.65 7.07 3.17
N TYR A 221 8.99 5.81 3.43
CA TYR A 221 10.24 5.44 4.10
C TYR A 221 11.46 5.92 3.29
N ARG A 222 11.46 5.69 1.97
CA ARG A 222 12.56 6.10 1.07
C ARG A 222 12.65 7.61 0.92
N VAL A 223 11.51 8.30 0.77
CA VAL A 223 11.47 9.76 0.66
C VAL A 223 11.95 10.42 1.95
N MET A 224 11.49 9.95 3.10
CA MET A 224 11.94 10.47 4.38
C MET A 224 13.46 10.29 4.53
N MET A 225 13.98 9.11 4.22
CA MET A 225 15.40 8.83 4.33
C MET A 225 16.26 9.70 3.40
N ALA A 226 15.98 9.70 2.10
CA ALA A 226 16.85 10.33 1.12
C ALA A 226 16.51 11.79 0.84
N VAL A 227 15.25 12.10 0.59
CA VAL A 227 14.84 13.43 0.14
C VAL A 227 14.72 14.41 1.31
N VAL A 228 14.22 13.95 2.46
CA VAL A 228 14.05 14.80 3.64
C VAL A 228 15.30 14.81 4.50
N VAL A 229 15.84 13.65 4.88
CA VAL A 229 17.00 13.56 5.78
C VAL A 229 18.33 13.59 5.03
N GLY A 230 18.40 13.19 3.75
CA GLY A 230 19.66 13.22 2.99
C GLY A 230 20.55 11.99 3.17
N LEU A 231 20.01 10.88 3.71
CA LEU A 231 20.77 9.66 3.95
C LEU A 231 20.82 8.74 2.72
N PRO A 232 21.88 7.91 2.60
CA PRO A 232 21.99 6.93 1.54
C PRO A 232 20.83 5.94 1.54
N ILE A 233 20.38 5.53 0.35
CA ILE A 233 19.49 4.36 0.17
C ILE A 233 20.35 3.19 -0.28
N ALA A 234 20.61 2.22 0.57
CA ALA A 234 21.46 1.08 0.26
C ALA A 234 22.81 1.48 -0.38
N GLY A 235 23.43 2.52 0.16
CA GLY A 235 24.70 3.07 -0.30
C GLY A 235 24.64 3.97 -1.53
N ARG A 236 23.44 4.28 -2.02
CA ARG A 236 23.22 5.24 -3.11
C ARG A 236 22.96 6.65 -2.56
N ASN A 237 23.74 7.61 -3.05
CA ASN A 237 23.68 9.03 -2.68
C ASN A 237 23.35 9.93 -3.89
N ASP A 238 22.75 9.37 -4.94
CA ASP A 238 22.40 10.08 -6.18
C ASP A 238 21.04 10.80 -6.13
N PHE A 239 20.38 10.80 -4.97
CA PHE A 239 19.08 11.47 -4.77
C PHE A 239 19.27 12.90 -4.27
N GLY A 240 18.60 13.84 -4.93
CA GLY A 240 18.46 15.21 -4.46
C GLY A 240 17.73 15.28 -3.12
N SER A 241 18.25 16.09 -2.20
CA SER A 241 17.76 16.24 -0.85
C SER A 241 17.64 17.71 -0.44
N ILE A 242 16.72 18.01 0.48
CA ILE A 242 16.67 19.32 1.13
C ILE A 242 17.70 19.47 2.25
N MET A 243 18.29 18.35 2.68
CA MET A 243 19.28 18.29 3.74
C MET A 243 20.57 17.66 3.21
N ASP A 244 21.71 18.30 3.47
CA ASP A 244 23.02 17.70 3.24
C ASP A 244 23.51 17.13 4.56
N THR A 245 23.43 15.80 4.71
CA THR A 245 23.73 15.10 5.96
C THR A 245 24.82 14.06 5.82
N TYR A 246 25.51 13.84 6.94
CA TYR A 246 26.46 12.75 7.08
C TYR A 246 26.35 12.17 8.49
N THR A 247 26.70 10.89 8.61
CA THR A 247 26.67 10.17 9.87
C THR A 247 28.07 9.91 10.40
N THR A 248 28.20 9.90 11.71
CA THR A 248 29.44 9.59 12.44
C THR A 248 29.16 8.53 13.51
N GLY A 249 30.19 7.87 14.04
CA GLY A 249 30.02 6.87 15.08
C GLY A 249 29.84 5.43 14.57
N PRO A 250 29.32 4.50 15.41
CA PRO A 250 29.33 3.08 15.12
C PRO A 250 28.46 2.67 13.93
N GLY A 251 29.03 1.88 13.00
CA GLY A 251 28.33 1.43 11.80
C GLY A 251 27.09 0.57 12.05
N LEU A 252 27.00 -0.13 13.19
CA LEU A 252 25.80 -0.88 13.57
C LEU A 252 24.62 0.03 13.97
N LEU A 253 24.89 1.28 14.34
CA LEU A 253 23.88 2.27 14.71
C LEU A 253 23.49 3.14 13.50
N THR A 254 24.46 3.55 12.70
CA THR A 254 24.24 4.48 11.57
C THR A 254 24.06 3.77 10.23
N GLY A 255 24.46 2.51 10.15
CA GLY A 255 24.55 1.74 8.91
C GLY A 255 25.72 2.15 8.01
N SER A 256 26.62 3.01 8.49
CA SER A 256 27.81 3.51 7.76
C SER A 256 27.44 4.10 6.40
N GLY A 257 28.26 3.88 5.36
CA GLY A 257 27.99 4.39 4.02
C GLY A 257 26.76 3.79 3.33
N PHE A 258 26.17 2.71 3.88
CA PHE A 258 24.97 2.08 3.31
C PHE A 258 23.67 2.81 3.70
N GLY A 259 23.72 3.68 4.71
CA GLY A 259 22.54 4.34 5.28
C GLY A 259 21.80 3.45 6.27
N LEU A 260 20.60 3.86 6.69
CA LEU A 260 19.86 3.19 7.78
C LEU A 260 19.55 1.73 7.49
N ASP A 261 19.47 1.33 6.22
CA ASP A 261 19.24 -0.07 5.82
C ASP A 261 20.38 -1.01 6.24
N GLY A 262 21.51 -0.48 6.71
CA GLY A 262 22.65 -1.25 7.22
C GLY A 262 22.75 -1.23 8.75
N ALA A 263 21.83 -0.55 9.43
CA ALA A 263 21.85 -0.40 10.88
C ALA A 263 21.01 -1.48 11.58
N LEU A 264 21.56 -2.02 12.67
CA LEU A 264 20.87 -3.04 13.48
C LEU A 264 19.61 -2.46 14.14
N LEU A 265 19.65 -1.19 14.54
CA LEU A 265 18.50 -0.51 15.11
C LEU A 265 17.33 -0.46 14.12
N THR A 266 17.59 -0.17 12.85
CA THR A 266 16.56 -0.16 11.80
C THR A 266 15.89 -1.53 11.67
N ALA A 267 16.67 -2.62 11.71
CA ALA A 267 16.10 -3.97 11.67
C ALA A 267 15.10 -4.24 12.81
N LEU A 268 15.40 -3.74 14.02
CA LEU A 268 14.48 -3.82 15.17
C LEU A 268 13.23 -2.95 14.97
N VAL A 269 13.40 -1.74 14.40
CA VAL A 269 12.28 -0.86 14.05
C VAL A 269 11.38 -1.53 13.00
N MET A 270 11.94 -2.18 12.00
CA MET A 270 11.18 -2.92 10.99
C MET A 270 10.44 -4.11 11.60
N ALA A 271 11.05 -4.83 12.54
CA ALA A 271 10.36 -5.88 13.28
C ALA A 271 9.16 -5.34 14.09
N GLY A 272 9.30 -4.17 14.72
CA GLY A 272 8.18 -3.44 15.34
C GLY A 272 7.13 -2.98 14.34
N GLY A 273 7.57 -2.56 13.14
CA GLY A 273 6.71 -2.17 12.02
C GLY A 273 5.75 -3.27 11.58
N MET A 274 6.14 -4.53 11.71
CA MET A 274 5.25 -5.68 11.50
C MET A 274 3.99 -5.59 12.37
N VAL A 275 4.17 -5.29 13.66
CA VAL A 275 3.06 -5.15 14.61
C VAL A 275 2.19 -3.95 14.24
N VAL A 276 2.81 -2.82 13.88
CA VAL A 276 2.09 -1.60 13.48
C VAL A 276 1.23 -1.85 12.24
N VAL A 277 1.81 -2.43 11.18
CA VAL A 277 1.09 -2.76 9.96
C VAL A 277 -0.04 -3.74 10.26
N TYR A 278 0.18 -4.76 11.09
CA TYR A 278 -0.86 -5.69 11.49
C TYR A 278 -2.02 -5.00 12.25
N ARG A 279 -1.74 -3.97 13.06
CA ARG A 279 -2.80 -3.24 13.77
C ARG A 279 -3.58 -2.35 12.81
N VAL A 280 -2.89 -1.56 12.00
CA VAL A 280 -3.48 -0.56 11.11
C VAL A 280 -4.25 -1.19 9.95
N THR A 281 -3.85 -2.38 9.48
CA THR A 281 -4.55 -3.09 8.40
C THR A 281 -5.68 -3.99 8.89
N LYS A 282 -6.08 -3.93 10.17
CA LYS A 282 -7.11 -4.81 10.74
C LYS A 282 -8.46 -4.67 10.03
N GLU A 283 -8.89 -3.43 9.81
CA GLU A 283 -10.16 -3.14 9.13
C GLU A 283 -10.10 -3.53 7.65
N TYR A 284 -8.98 -3.29 6.98
CA TYR A 284 -8.79 -3.70 5.59
C TYR A 284 -8.85 -5.21 5.43
N ALA A 285 -8.22 -5.97 6.33
CA ALA A 285 -8.30 -7.43 6.30
C ALA A 285 -9.72 -7.93 6.55
N TRP A 286 -10.44 -7.30 7.48
CA TRP A 286 -11.86 -7.63 7.69
C TRP A 286 -12.68 -7.39 6.41
N LYS A 287 -12.46 -6.24 5.77
CA LYS A 287 -13.22 -5.80 4.60
C LYS A 287 -12.90 -6.58 3.31
N TYR A 288 -11.64 -6.97 3.10
CA TYR A 288 -11.18 -7.50 1.81
C TYR A 288 -10.83 -9.00 1.84
N THR A 289 -10.72 -9.62 3.02
CA THR A 289 -10.41 -11.05 3.13
C THR A 289 -11.65 -11.90 3.44
N LEU A 290 -12.67 -11.36 4.11
CA LEU A 290 -13.89 -12.12 4.39
C LEU A 290 -14.86 -12.06 3.20
N PRO A 291 -15.46 -13.21 2.80
CA PRO A 291 -16.54 -13.21 1.84
C PRO A 291 -17.74 -12.43 2.41
N GLU A 292 -18.41 -11.67 1.55
CA GLU A 292 -19.66 -11.00 1.95
C GLU A 292 -20.66 -12.06 2.42
N ILE A 293 -21.19 -11.88 3.64
CA ILE A 293 -22.24 -12.75 4.15
C ILE A 293 -23.52 -12.38 3.40
N VAL A 294 -23.68 -12.95 2.21
CA VAL A 294 -24.96 -12.91 1.50
C VAL A 294 -25.90 -13.76 2.33
N ALA A 295 -26.86 -13.13 3.01
CA ALA A 295 -27.90 -13.85 3.71
C ALA A 295 -28.63 -14.72 2.69
N ALA A 296 -28.35 -16.02 2.69
CA ALA A 296 -29.07 -17.03 1.90
C ALA A 296 -30.47 -17.29 2.48
N GLY A 297 -31.11 -16.25 3.02
CA GLY A 297 -32.50 -16.28 3.40
C GLY A 297 -33.31 -16.36 2.13
N TYR A 298 -33.74 -17.57 1.78
CA TYR A 298 -34.92 -17.72 0.94
C TYR A 298 -36.05 -16.98 1.65
N GLU A 299 -36.82 -16.18 0.91
CA GLU A 299 -38.05 -15.61 1.43
C GLU A 299 -39.00 -16.79 1.70
N VAL A 300 -38.94 -17.34 2.91
CA VAL A 300 -39.85 -18.38 3.36
C VAL A 300 -41.16 -17.68 3.68
N THR A 301 -41.90 -17.30 2.64
CA THR A 301 -43.31 -16.95 2.73
C THR A 301 -44.09 -18.25 2.98
N VAL A 302 -43.94 -18.82 4.17
CA VAL A 302 -44.88 -19.84 4.62
C VAL A 302 -46.21 -19.13 4.76
N ALA A 303 -47.16 -19.46 3.87
CA ALA A 303 -48.53 -19.01 4.02
C ALA A 303 -48.98 -19.35 5.45
N PRO A 304 -49.55 -18.40 6.22
CA PRO A 304 -50.02 -18.66 7.56
C PRO A 304 -50.94 -19.89 7.55
N PRO A 305 -50.84 -20.79 8.54
CA PRO A 305 -51.76 -21.92 8.65
C PRO A 305 -53.20 -21.42 8.53
N ALA A 306 -54.07 -22.17 7.84
CA ALA A 306 -55.45 -21.75 7.61
C ALA A 306 -56.20 -21.36 8.91
N ALA A 307 -55.81 -21.95 10.04
CA ALA A 307 -56.28 -21.58 11.38
C ALA A 307 -55.90 -20.14 11.79
N HIS A 308 -54.68 -19.69 11.49
CA HIS A 308 -54.23 -18.32 11.78
C HIS A 308 -54.96 -17.31 10.90
N THR A 309 -55.13 -17.61 9.61
CA THR A 309 -55.90 -16.76 8.68
C THR A 309 -57.39 -16.72 9.03
N ALA A 310 -57.94 -17.82 9.57
CA ALA A 310 -59.31 -17.87 10.07
C ALA A 310 -59.48 -17.06 11.37
N MET A 311 -58.49 -17.11 12.28
CA MET A 311 -58.49 -16.31 13.49
C MET A 311 -58.38 -14.81 13.19
N GLU A 312 -57.54 -14.39 12.25
CA GLU A 312 -57.45 -12.98 11.82
C GLU A 312 -58.75 -12.49 11.16
N LYS A 313 -59.39 -13.33 10.34
CA LYS A 313 -60.70 -12.99 9.75
C LYS A 313 -61.83 -12.96 10.78
N ALA A 314 -61.73 -13.79 11.83
CA ALA A 314 -62.68 -13.78 12.95
C ALA A 314 -62.43 -12.62 13.92
N ALA A 315 -61.18 -12.15 14.01
CA ALA A 315 -60.77 -10.96 14.74
C ALA A 315 -61.02 -9.70 13.90
N ALA A 316 -62.28 -9.45 13.54
CA ALA A 316 -62.66 -8.12 13.07
C ALA A 316 -62.36 -7.11 14.19
N PRO A 317 -61.64 -6.01 13.92
CA PRO A 317 -61.40 -5.00 14.95
C PRO A 317 -62.75 -4.46 15.42
N ALA A 318 -62.99 -4.50 16.74
CA ALA A 318 -64.15 -3.85 17.32
C ALA A 318 -64.16 -2.38 16.86
N PRO A 319 -65.31 -1.82 16.44
CA PRO A 319 -65.36 -0.43 16.04
C PRO A 319 -64.80 0.43 17.17
N LEU A 320 -63.84 1.30 16.87
CA LEU A 320 -63.29 2.21 17.87
C LEU A 320 -64.44 3.03 18.45
N VAL A 321 -64.79 2.75 19.71
CA VAL A 321 -65.69 3.60 20.48
C VAL A 321 -64.92 4.87 20.78
N GLN A 322 -65.27 5.94 20.06
CA GLN A 322 -64.74 7.27 20.29
C GLN A 322 -65.28 7.75 21.65
N ILE A 323 -64.49 7.59 22.71
CA ILE A 323 -64.85 8.09 24.04
C ILE A 323 -64.74 9.62 23.97
N LEU A 324 -65.91 10.27 23.94
CA LEU A 324 -66.03 11.71 24.06
C LEU A 324 -65.46 12.12 25.43
N ALA A 325 -64.46 13.00 25.44
CA ALA A 325 -63.85 13.48 26.68
C ALA A 325 -64.88 14.24 27.53
N THR A 326 -65.15 13.76 28.74
CA THR A 326 -66.07 14.39 29.72
C THR A 326 -65.34 15.16 30.83
N THR A 327 -64.05 15.46 30.67
CA THR A 327 -63.26 16.20 31.68
C THR A 327 -62.98 17.64 31.24
N PRO A 328 -63.17 18.66 32.11
CA PRO A 328 -62.90 20.06 31.75
C PRO A 328 -61.41 20.28 31.43
N GLN A 329 -61.11 20.84 30.26
CA GLN A 329 -59.76 21.28 29.93
C GLN A 329 -59.44 22.59 30.62
N THR A 330 -58.99 22.54 31.89
CA THR A 330 -58.20 23.63 32.45
C THR A 330 -56.77 23.51 31.96
N ARG A 331 -56.46 24.40 31.02
CA ARG A 331 -55.17 24.62 30.36
C ARG A 331 -54.06 24.92 31.38
N SER A 332 -53.04 24.08 31.46
CA SER A 332 -51.75 24.44 32.08
C SER A 332 -50.69 24.45 30.98
N VAL A 333 -50.53 25.58 30.30
CA VAL A 333 -49.42 25.77 29.34
C VAL A 333 -48.20 26.24 30.14
N VAL A 334 -47.15 25.43 30.17
CA VAL A 334 -45.79 25.93 30.34
C VAL A 334 -45.28 26.21 28.93
N SER A 335 -44.94 27.47 28.64
CA SER A 335 -44.47 27.90 27.32
C SER A 335 -43.11 27.27 26.98
N PRO A 336 -42.90 26.77 25.75
CA PRO A 336 -41.57 26.38 25.28
C PRO A 336 -40.73 27.62 24.95
N VAL A 337 -39.44 27.57 25.31
CA VAL A 337 -38.41 28.53 24.87
C VAL A 337 -38.09 28.28 23.39
N GLU A 338 -38.15 29.33 22.56
CA GLU A 338 -37.87 29.29 21.13
C GLU A 338 -36.35 29.38 20.84
N PRO A 339 -35.77 28.50 19.99
CA PRO A 339 -34.40 28.65 19.50
C PRO A 339 -34.33 29.61 18.29
N PRO A 340 -33.22 30.34 18.08
CA PRO A 340 -33.12 31.34 17.02
C PRO A 340 -32.96 30.73 15.61
N ARG A 341 -33.56 31.39 14.61
CA ARG A 341 -33.55 31.00 13.18
C ARG A 341 -32.22 31.35 12.48
N PRO A 342 -31.79 30.55 11.49
CA PRO A 342 -30.77 30.96 10.53
C PRO A 342 -31.37 31.81 9.40
N GLU A 343 -30.68 32.92 9.07
CA GLU A 343 -31.00 33.84 7.97
C GLU A 343 -30.66 33.26 6.60
N ALA A 344 -31.35 33.79 5.59
CA ALA A 344 -31.51 33.25 4.25
C ALA A 344 -30.28 33.38 3.33
N GLU A 345 -30.18 32.42 2.39
CA GLU A 345 -29.35 32.43 1.19
C GLU A 345 -29.54 33.70 0.36
N HIS A 346 -28.42 34.30 -0.07
CA HIS A 346 -28.38 35.30 -1.12
C HIS A 346 -27.77 34.69 -2.38
N ASP A 347 -28.60 34.63 -3.42
CA ASP A 347 -28.30 34.27 -4.81
C ASP A 347 -27.28 35.24 -5.43
N PHE A 348 -26.28 34.70 -6.14
CA PHE A 348 -25.47 35.45 -7.10
C PHE A 348 -25.04 34.54 -8.26
N ARG A 349 -25.79 34.61 -9.37
CA ARG A 349 -25.23 34.48 -10.71
C ARG A 349 -24.87 35.88 -11.23
N GLN A 350 -23.60 36.08 -11.57
CA GLN A 350 -23.08 36.73 -12.79
C GLN A 350 -21.62 37.19 -12.56
N HIS A 351 -20.67 36.45 -13.14
CA HIS A 351 -19.64 36.94 -14.07
C HIS A 351 -18.82 35.77 -14.62
#